data_AF-A0A968WXY4-F1
#
_entry.id   AF-A0A968WXY4-F1
#
_cell.length_a   1.000
_cell.length_b   1.000
_cell.length_c   1.000
_cell.angle_alpha   90.00
_cell.angle_beta   90.00
_cell.angle_gamma   90.00
#
_symmetry.space_group_name_H-M   'P 1'
#
loop_
_entity.id
_entity.type
_entity.pdbx_description
1 polymer ?
#
loop_
_entity_poly.entity_id
_entity_poly.type
_entity_poly.pdbx_seq_one_letter_code
_entity_poly.pdbx_strand_id
1 'polypeptide(L)'
;MEIRENAHHRLRGDGERSLSCRPLGSVRGYLLQHRVEGAAIYENVGRQDLTADVNFTDLMNWSRPAMSQQNLTSLRDFLKNYTSPADRELTDELGAGSAFLVLEEQKRP
;
A
#
# COMPACT_ATOMS: atom_id res chain seq x y z
N MET A 1 39.16 22.06 -1.21
CA MET A 1 38.32 21.47 -2.27
C MET A 1 37.43 20.47 -1.58
N GLU A 2 36.21 20.92 -1.28
CA GLU A 2 35.27 20.30 -0.35
C GLU A 2 34.39 19.34 -1.15
N ILE A 3 34.61 18.03 -0.96
CA ILE A 3 33.73 17.01 -1.53
C ILE A 3 32.60 16.83 -0.53
N ARG A 4 31.46 17.44 -0.85
CA ARG A 4 30.21 17.24 -0.10
C ARG A 4 29.74 15.81 -0.34
N GLU A 5 29.98 14.94 0.65
CA GLU A 5 29.24 13.69 0.78
C GLU A 5 27.78 14.04 1.05
N ASN A 6 26.95 13.91 0.01
CA ASN A 6 25.50 13.98 0.14
C ASN A 6 25.06 12.76 0.95
N ALA A 7 24.83 12.99 2.24
CA ALA A 7 24.23 12.02 3.13
C ALA A 7 22.92 11.54 2.52
N HIS A 8 22.91 10.29 2.06
CA HIS A 8 21.70 9.52 1.85
C HIS A 8 20.99 9.45 3.21
N HIS A 9 20.09 10.39 3.46
CA HIS A 9 19.09 10.28 4.50
C HIS A 9 18.17 9.14 4.08
N ARG A 10 18.61 7.90 4.37
CA ARG A 10 17.82 6.69 4.21
C ARG A 10 16.70 6.83 5.23
N LEU A 11 15.54 7.25 4.76
CA LEU A 11 14.28 7.21 5.51
C LEU A 11 14.00 5.75 5.85
N ARG A 12 14.60 5.27 6.95
CA ARG A 12 13.98 4.22 7.77
C ARG A 12 12.87 4.92 8.52
N GLY A 13 11.70 4.97 7.91
CA GLY A 13 10.48 5.55 8.49
C GLY A 13 9.27 4.82 7.91
N ASP A 14 8.82 3.82 8.64
CA ASP A 14 7.41 3.48 8.87
C ASP A 14 6.44 3.34 7.66
N GLY A 15 6.94 2.91 6.50
CA GLY A 15 6.10 2.61 5.32
C GLY A 15 6.09 1.13 4.87
N GLU A 16 7.10 0.34 5.23
CA GLU A 16 7.18 -1.06 4.80
C GLU A 16 6.49 -1.98 5.82
N ARG A 17 5.18 -2.20 5.64
CA ARG A 17 4.58 -3.44 6.14
C ARG A 17 5.08 -4.60 5.28
N SER A 18 6.24 -5.13 5.63
CA SER A 18 6.74 -6.35 5.02
C SER A 18 5.77 -7.50 5.32
N LEU A 19 5.21 -8.12 4.27
CA LEU A 19 4.42 -9.34 4.40
C LEU A 19 5.21 -10.46 5.10
N SER A 20 6.55 -10.42 5.06
CA SER A 20 7.41 -11.43 5.71
C SER A 20 7.22 -11.51 7.24
N CYS A 21 6.69 -10.45 7.87
CA CYS A 21 6.43 -10.42 9.31
C CYS A 21 5.02 -10.93 9.67
N ARG A 22 4.22 -11.40 8.71
CA ARG A 22 2.87 -11.95 8.93
C ARG A 22 2.84 -13.44 8.58
N PRO A 23 2.97 -14.36 9.56
CA PRO A 23 3.06 -15.79 9.29
C PRO A 23 1.81 -16.37 8.60
N LEU A 24 0.65 -15.73 8.77
CA LEU A 24 -0.61 -16.12 8.11
C LEU A 24 -0.87 -15.34 6.81
N GLY A 25 0.02 -14.42 6.42
CA GLY A 25 -0.18 -13.53 5.26
C GLY A 25 -1.28 -12.49 5.48
N SER A 26 -1.93 -12.08 4.40
CA SER A 26 -2.98 -11.04 4.38
C SER A 26 -4.25 -11.47 3.65
N VAL A 27 -4.35 -12.74 3.23
CA VAL A 27 -5.51 -13.27 2.51
C VAL A 27 -6.74 -13.26 3.41
N ARG A 28 -7.84 -12.72 2.89
CA ARG A 28 -9.13 -12.60 3.58
C ARG A 28 -10.29 -12.66 2.59
N GLY A 29 -11.41 -13.21 3.03
CA GLY A 29 -12.67 -13.22 2.31
C GLY A 29 -13.60 -12.08 2.74
N TYR A 30 -14.47 -11.62 1.84
CA TYR A 30 -15.61 -10.79 2.18
C TYR A 30 -16.90 -11.41 1.64
N LEU A 31 -17.81 -11.77 2.56
CA LEU A 31 -19.14 -12.30 2.26
C LEU A 31 -20.17 -11.36 2.87
N LEU A 32 -21.01 -10.72 2.03
CA LEU A 32 -22.05 -9.78 2.50
C LEU A 32 -21.50 -8.71 3.47
N GLN A 33 -20.37 -8.07 3.11
CA GLN A 33 -19.64 -7.09 3.93
C GLN A 33 -19.00 -7.63 5.22
N HIS A 34 -19.13 -8.93 5.51
CA HIS A 34 -18.44 -9.57 6.63
C HIS A 34 -17.07 -10.10 6.22
N ARG A 35 -16.06 -9.77 7.01
CA ARG A 35 -14.69 -10.28 6.84
C ARG A 35 -14.61 -11.73 7.34
N VAL A 36 -14.02 -12.58 6.53
CA VAL A 36 -13.80 -14.02 6.79
C VAL A 36 -12.31 -14.32 6.66
N GLU A 37 -11.76 -15.13 7.57
CA GLU A 37 -10.33 -15.45 7.60
C GLU A 37 -10.09 -16.93 7.92
N GLY A 38 -8.84 -17.38 7.74
CA GLY A 38 -8.44 -18.75 8.05
C GLY A 38 -9.16 -19.77 7.16
N ALA A 39 -9.54 -20.92 7.73
CA ALA A 39 -10.17 -22.00 6.96
C ALA A 39 -11.55 -21.62 6.38
N ALA A 40 -12.24 -20.64 6.97
CA ALA A 40 -13.56 -20.23 6.52
C ALA A 40 -13.55 -19.58 5.11
N ILE A 41 -12.38 -19.15 4.61
CA ILE A 41 -12.25 -18.64 3.23
C ILE A 41 -12.51 -19.72 2.16
N TYR A 42 -12.58 -21.00 2.54
CA TYR A 42 -12.87 -22.11 1.63
C TYR A 42 -14.36 -22.50 1.61
N GLU A 43 -15.19 -21.96 2.49
CA GLU A 43 -16.57 -22.42 2.68
C GLU A 43 -17.55 -21.90 1.61
N ASN A 44 -17.25 -20.77 0.97
CA ASN A 44 -18.17 -20.06 0.07
C ASN A 44 -17.54 -19.77 -1.30
N VAL A 45 -16.91 -20.79 -1.90
CA VAL A 45 -16.23 -20.66 -3.20
C VAL A 45 -17.17 -20.11 -4.28
N GLY A 46 -16.72 -19.07 -4.97
CA GLY A 46 -17.49 -18.39 -6.01
C GLY A 46 -18.63 -17.49 -5.49
N ARG A 47 -18.79 -17.35 -4.17
CA ARG A 47 -19.83 -16.53 -3.52
C ARG A 47 -19.28 -15.46 -2.58
N GLN A 48 -17.97 -15.33 -2.49
CA GLN A 48 -17.29 -14.30 -1.71
C GLN A 48 -16.08 -13.79 -2.48
N ASP A 49 -15.69 -12.56 -2.17
CA ASP A 49 -14.47 -11.97 -2.74
C ASP A 49 -13.27 -12.39 -1.90
N LEU A 50 -12.22 -12.89 -2.54
CA LEU A 50 -10.91 -13.09 -1.90
C LEU A 50 -10.01 -11.89 -2.21
N THR A 51 -9.44 -11.31 -1.15
CA THR A 51 -8.54 -10.16 -1.25
C THR A 51 -7.26 -10.41 -0.46
N ALA A 52 -6.21 -9.67 -0.80
CA ALA A 52 -4.94 -9.66 -0.07
C ALA A 52 -4.36 -8.24 -0.08
N ASP A 53 -3.47 -7.96 0.86
CA ASP A 53 -2.67 -6.72 0.85
C ASP A 53 -1.66 -6.76 -0.31
N VAL A 54 -1.43 -5.62 -0.97
CA VAL A 54 -0.44 -5.50 -2.06
C VAL A 54 0.98 -5.42 -1.48
N ASN A 55 1.91 -6.21 -2.02
CA ASN A 55 3.33 -6.05 -1.75
C ASN A 55 3.94 -4.98 -2.65
N PHE A 56 3.99 -3.73 -2.18
CA PHE A 56 4.53 -2.63 -2.97
C PHE A 56 6.04 -2.75 -3.22
N THR A 57 6.80 -3.38 -2.33
CA THR A 57 8.25 -3.60 -2.54
C THR A 57 8.48 -4.46 -3.78
N ASP A 58 7.77 -5.58 -3.91
CA ASP A 58 7.89 -6.47 -5.07
C ASP A 58 7.32 -5.81 -6.32
N LEU A 59 6.13 -5.18 -6.22
CA LEU A 59 5.50 -4.48 -7.34
C LEU A 59 6.44 -3.43 -7.95
N MET A 60 7.03 -2.58 -7.11
CA MET A 60 7.99 -1.57 -7.57
C MET A 60 9.24 -2.19 -8.18
N ASN A 61 9.75 -3.28 -7.62
CA ASN A 61 10.91 -3.98 -8.16
C ASN A 61 10.65 -4.60 -9.53
N TRP A 62 9.45 -5.15 -9.76
CA TRP A 62 9.06 -5.73 -11.04
C TRP A 62 8.89 -4.68 -12.14
N SER A 63 8.31 -3.52 -11.83
CA SER A 63 8.10 -2.44 -12.81
C SER A 63 9.34 -1.56 -13.04
N ARG A 64 10.30 -1.56 -12.11
CA ARG A 64 11.54 -0.74 -12.15
C ARG A 64 12.24 -0.69 -13.52
N PRO A 65 12.39 -1.78 -14.29
CA PRO A 65 13.08 -1.71 -15.58
C PRO A 65 12.37 -0.84 -16.64
N ALA A 66 11.03 -0.76 -16.56
CA ALA A 66 10.20 -0.06 -17.54
C ALA A 66 9.83 1.37 -17.11
N MET A 67 10.00 1.71 -15.84
CA MET A 67 9.65 3.02 -15.28
C MET A 67 10.85 3.98 -15.28
N SER A 68 10.58 5.27 -15.41
CA SER A 68 11.54 6.36 -15.20
C SER A 68 11.47 6.91 -13.78
N GLN A 69 10.28 6.88 -13.16
CA GLN A 69 10.04 7.34 -11.79
C GLN A 69 8.98 6.48 -11.10
N GLN A 70 9.13 6.32 -9.79
CA GLN A 70 8.20 5.62 -8.91
C GLN A 70 8.11 6.38 -7.58
N ASN A 71 6.90 6.67 -7.11
CA ASN A 71 6.65 7.35 -5.85
C ASN A 71 5.56 6.60 -5.05
N LEU A 72 5.88 6.14 -3.85
CA LEU A 72 4.94 5.45 -2.96
C LEU A 72 4.58 6.37 -1.80
N THR A 73 3.29 6.64 -1.61
CA THR A 73 2.78 7.52 -0.55
C THR A 73 1.55 6.92 0.12
N SER A 74 1.15 7.48 1.27
CA SER A 74 -0.14 7.14 1.89
C SER A 74 -1.30 7.77 1.12
N LEU A 75 -2.51 7.20 1.23
CA LEU A 75 -3.71 7.79 0.65
C LEU A 75 -3.94 9.22 1.17
N ARG A 76 -3.70 9.45 2.47
CA ARG A 76 -3.81 10.77 3.10
C ARG A 76 -2.88 11.79 2.44
N ASP A 77 -1.61 11.45 2.28
CA ASP A 77 -0.61 12.36 1.72
C ASP A 77 -0.88 12.68 0.25
N PHE A 78 -1.29 11.66 -0.50
CA PHE A 78 -1.69 11.80 -1.90
C PHE A 78 -2.88 12.77 -2.04
N LEU A 79 -3.88 12.65 -1.17
CA LEU A 79 -5.11 13.44 -1.26
C LEU A 79 -5.03 14.82 -0.59
N LYS A 80 -3.93 15.20 0.07
CA LYS A 80 -3.86 16.39 0.94
C LYS A 80 -4.35 17.70 0.30
N ASN A 81 -4.19 17.83 -1.02
CA ASN A 81 -4.54 19.03 -1.79
C ASN A 81 -5.91 18.93 -2.49
N TYR A 82 -6.59 17.79 -2.37
CA TYR A 82 -7.79 17.45 -3.14
C TYR A 82 -9.01 17.14 -2.25
N THR A 83 -8.88 17.24 -0.93
CA THR A 83 -9.93 16.87 0.03
C THR A 83 -10.69 18.07 0.54
N SER A 84 -11.98 17.86 0.76
CA SER A 84 -12.86 18.74 1.52
C SER A 84 -13.11 18.18 2.94
N PRO A 85 -13.76 18.93 3.85
CA PRO A 85 -14.18 18.40 5.14
C PRO A 85 -15.09 17.16 5.07
N ALA A 86 -15.80 16.95 3.95
CA ALA A 86 -16.64 15.78 3.75
C ALA A 86 -15.82 14.49 3.52
N ASP A 87 -14.55 14.61 3.14
CA ASP A 87 -13.66 13.49 2.80
C ASP A 87 -12.82 13.01 4.00
N ARG A 88 -13.21 13.41 5.21
CA ARG A 88 -12.44 13.17 6.44
C ARG A 88 -12.07 11.70 6.61
N GLU A 89 -12.98 10.78 6.34
CA GLU A 89 -12.77 9.34 6.46
C GLU A 89 -11.65 8.80 5.55
N LEU A 90 -11.45 9.41 4.37
CA LEU A 90 -10.39 9.03 3.42
C LEU A 90 -9.00 9.45 3.90
N THR A 91 -8.93 10.49 4.73
CA THR A 91 -7.69 11.07 5.24
C THR A 91 -7.37 10.70 6.69
N ASP A 92 -8.26 9.95 7.36
CA ASP A 92 -8.07 9.56 8.75
C ASP A 92 -6.84 8.66 8.89
N GLU A 93 -5.90 9.09 9.74
CA GLU A 93 -4.64 8.40 10.01
C GLU A 93 -4.86 7.05 10.70
N LEU A 94 -5.93 6.91 11.49
CA LEU A 94 -6.30 5.64 12.11
C LEU A 94 -7.20 4.78 11.22
N GLY A 95 -7.60 5.30 10.05
CA GLY A 95 -8.51 4.68 9.10
C GLY A 95 -7.89 4.46 7.73
N ALA A 96 -8.64 4.80 6.68
CA ALA A 96 -8.23 4.57 5.29
C ALA A 96 -6.95 5.36 4.91
N GLY A 97 -6.72 6.51 5.53
CA GLY A 97 -5.63 7.41 5.17
C GLY A 97 -4.23 6.78 5.28
N SER A 98 -4.02 5.90 6.27
CA SER A 98 -2.77 5.15 6.44
C SER A 98 -2.87 3.69 5.99
N ALA A 99 -4.07 3.12 5.92
CA ALA A 99 -4.27 1.73 5.51
C ALA A 99 -4.08 1.52 3.99
N PHE A 100 -4.38 2.53 3.19
CA PHE A 100 -4.21 2.50 1.73
C PHE A 100 -2.96 3.29 1.31
N LEU A 101 -2.28 2.76 0.30
CA LEU A 101 -1.09 3.37 -0.31
C LEU A 101 -1.34 3.64 -1.79
N VAL A 102 -0.67 4.67 -2.31
CA VAL A 102 -0.71 5.06 -3.73
C VAL A 102 0.70 4.95 -4.29
N LEU A 103 0.85 4.14 -5.33
CA LEU A 103 2.07 4.05 -6.13
C LEU A 103 1.85 4.79 -7.45
N GLU A 104 2.55 5.91 -7.62
CA GLU A 104 2.60 6.65 -8.88
C GLU A 104 3.80 6.17 -9.70
N GLU A 105 3.57 5.79 -10.96
CA GLU A 105 4.63 5.33 -11.86
C GLU A 105 4.61 6.10 -13.17
N GLN A 106 5.77 6.59 -13.58
CA GLN A 106 5.96 7.21 -14.89
C GLN A 106 6.72 6.25 -15.79
N LYS A 107 6.12 5.91 -16.94
CA LYS A 107 6.75 5.07 -17.95
C LYS A 107 7.93 5.82 -18.58
N ARG A 108 9.02 5.09 -18.86
CA ARG A 108 10.11 5.62 -19.67
C ARG A 108 9.60 5.95 -21.09
N PRO A 109 9.90 7.14 -21.62
CA PRO A 109 9.51 7.50 -22.99
C PRO A 109 10.15 6.56 -24.02
#